data_AF-X0WAX2-F1
#
_entry.id   AF-X0WAX2-F1
#
_cell.length_a   1.000
_cell.length_b   1.000
_cell.length_c   1.000
_cell.angle_alpha   90.00
_cell.angle_beta   90.00
_cell.angle_gamma   90.00
#
_symmetry.space_group_name_H-M   'P 1'
#
loop_
_entity.id
_entity.type
_entity.pdbx_description
1 polymer ?
#
loop_
_entity_poly.entity_id
_entity_poly.type
_entity_poly.pdbx_seq_one_letter_code
_entity_poly.pdbx_strand_id
1 'polypeptide(L)'
;ESPHSREDRELQHKTFMKSYDLLEKLAFLEMKVRDISDKTSKIAESDISKSLSKKLKDFAKQFEEIHKTLVASEEEESVEKQLRGKIGDIYLTVNCYMGRPTDSQIKKLDELEKEMREAEKSVNNIIKNELPKINSSIIKAGLEEIKVKTLEEYLKESEK
;
A
#
# COMPACT_ATOMS: atom_id res chain seq x y z
N GLU A 1 12.84 32.18 -20.90
CA GLU A 1 12.97 30.81 -21.43
C GLU A 1 13.56 29.92 -20.33
N SER A 2 13.16 28.65 -20.26
CA SER A 2 13.72 27.71 -19.28
C SER A 2 15.18 27.38 -19.67
N PRO A 3 16.12 27.27 -18.71
CA PRO A 3 17.52 26.93 -19.00
C PRO A 3 17.72 25.47 -19.42
N HIS A 4 16.67 24.65 -19.40
CA HIS A 4 16.73 23.23 -19.75
C HIS A 4 16.20 22.96 -21.16
N SER A 5 16.63 21.88 -21.79
CA SER A 5 16.09 21.47 -23.09
C SER A 5 14.63 21.02 -22.96
N ARG A 6 13.90 20.98 -24.08
CA ARG A 6 12.55 20.42 -24.11
C ARG A 6 12.56 18.94 -23.68
N GLU A 7 13.52 18.17 -24.17
CA GLU A 7 13.67 16.75 -23.87
C GLU A 7 13.92 16.51 -22.37
N ASP A 8 14.77 17.31 -21.74
CA ASP A 8 15.05 17.17 -20.31
C ASP A 8 13.82 17.49 -19.45
N ARG A 9 13.02 18.50 -19.85
CA ARG A 9 11.74 18.80 -19.17
C ARG A 9 10.72 17.69 -19.35
N GLU A 10 10.63 17.10 -20.54
CA GLU A 10 9.73 15.97 -20.80
C GLU A 10 10.13 14.74 -19.97
N LEU A 11 11.43 14.45 -19.86
CA LEU A 11 11.94 13.37 -19.02
C LEU A 11 11.70 13.63 -17.53
N GLN A 12 11.92 14.88 -17.07
CA GLN A 12 11.61 15.31 -15.72
C GLN A 12 10.14 15.09 -15.39
N HIS A 13 9.24 15.56 -16.26
CA HIS A 13 7.80 15.43 -16.06
C HIS A 13 7.36 13.97 -16.01
N LYS A 14 7.91 13.13 -16.90
CA LYS A 14 7.62 11.69 -16.91
C LYS A 14 8.04 11.01 -15.61
N THR A 15 9.25 11.31 -15.11
CA THR A 15 9.75 10.73 -13.85
C THR A 15 8.93 11.23 -12.66
N PHE A 16 8.57 12.52 -12.65
CA PHE A 16 7.70 13.12 -11.65
C PHE A 16 6.34 12.41 -11.61
N MET A 17 5.63 12.34 -12.75
CA MET A 17 4.32 11.69 -12.82
C MET A 17 4.39 10.21 -12.43
N LYS A 18 5.45 9.50 -12.84
CA LYS A 18 5.66 8.11 -12.42
C LYS A 18 5.78 7.97 -10.90
N SER A 19 6.55 8.85 -10.25
CA SER A 19 6.69 8.82 -8.79
C SER A 19 5.38 9.19 -8.07
N TYR A 20 4.62 10.13 -8.62
CA TYR A 20 3.29 10.49 -8.14
C TYR A 20 2.32 9.30 -8.20
N ASP A 21 2.21 8.65 -9.36
CA ASP A 21 1.33 7.48 -9.55
C ASP A 21 1.68 6.33 -8.60
N LEU A 22 2.98 6.14 -8.32
CA LEU A 22 3.42 5.12 -7.37
C LEU A 22 3.02 5.45 -5.93
N LEU A 23 3.09 6.74 -5.53
CA LEU A 23 2.62 7.18 -4.22
C LEU A 23 1.11 6.97 -4.07
N GLU A 24 0.31 7.31 -5.08
CA GLU A 24 -1.15 7.10 -5.05
C GLU A 24 -1.50 5.62 -4.90
N LYS A 25 -0.88 4.76 -5.71
CA LYS A 25 -1.15 3.32 -5.65
C LYS A 25 -0.70 2.70 -4.34
N LEU A 26 0.43 3.16 -3.79
CA LEU A 26 0.91 2.72 -2.48
C LEU A 26 -0.06 3.14 -1.37
N ALA A 27 -0.52 4.40 -1.38
CA ALA A 27 -1.52 4.87 -0.44
C ALA A 27 -2.81 4.03 -0.50
N PHE A 28 -3.28 3.70 -1.69
CA PHE A 28 -4.44 2.81 -1.85
C PHE A 28 -4.17 1.40 -1.29
N LEU A 29 -2.99 0.84 -1.52
CA LEU A 29 -2.61 -0.46 -0.96
C LEU A 29 -2.56 -0.43 0.58
N GLU A 30 -1.97 0.61 1.16
CA GLU A 30 -1.94 0.84 2.61
C GLU A 30 -3.35 0.89 3.20
N MET A 31 -4.24 1.70 2.61
CA MET A 31 -5.64 1.82 3.04
C MET A 31 -6.37 0.47 3.00
N LYS A 32 -6.19 -0.28 1.91
CA LYS A 32 -6.81 -1.59 1.72
C LYS A 32 -6.36 -2.59 2.78
N VAL A 33 -5.04 -2.68 3.01
CA VAL A 33 -4.45 -3.62 3.97
C VAL A 33 -4.90 -3.28 5.40
N ARG A 34 -4.89 -1.99 5.76
CA ARG A 34 -5.35 -1.51 7.07
C ARG A 34 -6.83 -1.79 7.31
N ASP A 35 -7.69 -1.46 6.34
CA ASP A 35 -9.14 -1.68 6.45
C ASP A 35 -9.49 -3.17 6.64
N ILE A 36 -8.79 -4.08 5.94
CA ILE A 36 -8.97 -5.52 6.14
C ILE A 36 -8.52 -5.94 7.55
N SER A 37 -7.35 -5.47 8.01
CA SER A 37 -6.86 -5.76 9.35
C SER A 37 -7.83 -5.29 10.43
N ASP A 38 -8.27 -4.02 10.36
CA ASP A 38 -9.17 -3.40 11.32
C ASP A 38 -10.54 -4.10 11.38
N LYS A 39 -11.15 -4.38 10.21
CA LYS A 39 -12.41 -5.13 10.14
C LYS A 39 -12.27 -6.52 10.74
N THR A 40 -11.19 -7.23 10.41
CA THR A 40 -10.93 -8.58 10.92
C THR A 40 -10.77 -8.58 12.44
N SER A 41 -9.98 -7.64 12.99
CA SER A 41 -9.77 -7.48 14.43
C SER A 41 -11.08 -7.21 15.17
N LYS A 42 -11.92 -6.31 14.65
CA LYS A 42 -13.24 -6.01 15.23
C LYS A 42 -14.16 -7.24 15.29
N ILE A 43 -14.18 -8.05 14.22
CA ILE A 43 -14.94 -9.31 14.20
C ILE A 43 -14.36 -10.31 15.20
N ALA A 44 -13.03 -10.33 15.37
CA ALA A 44 -12.37 -11.22 16.34
C ALA A 44 -12.72 -10.94 17.81
N GLU A 45 -13.23 -9.74 18.12
CA GLU A 45 -13.70 -9.31 19.43
C GLU A 45 -15.19 -9.59 19.69
N SER A 46 -15.92 -10.06 18.66
CA SER A 46 -17.33 -10.43 18.79
C SER A 46 -17.52 -11.72 19.61
N ASP A 47 -18.77 -12.03 19.98
CA ASP A 47 -19.11 -13.28 20.67
C ASP A 47 -19.03 -14.49 19.73
N ILE A 48 -17.82 -15.01 19.56
CA ILE A 48 -17.50 -16.15 18.69
C ILE A 48 -16.61 -17.16 19.42
N SER A 49 -16.49 -18.35 18.86
CA SER A 49 -15.60 -19.37 19.43
C SER A 49 -14.15 -18.86 19.56
N LYS A 50 -13.47 -19.27 20.63
CA LYS A 50 -12.05 -18.93 20.88
C LYS A 50 -11.14 -19.31 19.70
N SER A 51 -11.43 -20.42 19.03
CA SER A 51 -10.68 -20.88 17.85
C SER A 51 -10.85 -19.93 16.66
N LEU A 52 -12.09 -19.49 16.39
CA LEU A 52 -12.34 -18.52 15.32
C LEU A 52 -11.74 -17.15 15.65
N SER A 53 -11.89 -16.66 16.89
CA SER A 53 -11.27 -15.40 17.34
C SER A 53 -9.75 -15.43 17.14
N LYS A 54 -9.07 -16.52 17.53
CA LYS A 54 -7.62 -16.67 17.29
C LYS A 54 -7.27 -16.61 15.80
N LYS A 55 -8.01 -17.38 14.97
CA LYS A 55 -7.79 -17.39 13.51
C LYS A 55 -7.95 -16.00 12.89
N LEU A 56 -8.94 -15.23 13.33
CA LEU A 56 -9.16 -13.86 12.86
C LEU A 56 -8.06 -12.92 13.33
N LYS A 57 -7.59 -13.04 14.58
CA LYS A 57 -6.43 -12.25 15.08
C LYS A 57 -5.16 -12.55 14.30
N ASP A 58 -4.90 -13.82 13.99
CA ASP A 58 -3.74 -14.22 13.19
C ASP A 58 -3.83 -13.65 11.75
N PHE A 59 -5.02 -13.68 11.15
CA PHE A 59 -5.27 -13.08 9.83
C PHE A 59 -5.14 -11.55 9.85
N ALA A 60 -5.68 -10.87 10.86
CA ALA A 60 -5.55 -9.42 11.02
C ALA A 60 -4.08 -9.00 11.18
N LYS A 61 -3.33 -9.75 11.99
CA LYS A 61 -1.89 -9.54 12.20
C LYS A 61 -1.09 -9.71 10.91
N GLN A 62 -1.43 -10.68 10.06
CA GLN A 62 -0.79 -10.84 8.75
C GLN A 62 -0.89 -9.57 7.90
N PHE A 63 -2.07 -8.94 7.84
CA PHE A 63 -2.25 -7.66 7.14
C PHE A 63 -1.55 -6.50 7.87
N GLU A 64 -1.55 -6.47 9.20
CA GLU A 64 -0.83 -5.45 9.97
C GLU A 64 0.68 -5.47 9.68
N GLU A 65 1.29 -6.66 9.62
CA GLU A 65 2.72 -6.81 9.29
C GLU A 65 3.01 -6.37 7.85
N ILE A 66 2.12 -6.65 6.90
CA ILE A 66 2.24 -6.11 5.53
C ILE A 66 2.13 -4.58 5.55
N HIS A 67 1.21 -4.00 6.30
CA HIS A 67 1.08 -2.55 6.39
C HIS A 67 2.35 -1.91 6.96
N LYS A 68 2.97 -2.53 7.97
CA LYS A 68 4.25 -2.06 8.52
C LYS A 68 5.34 -2.04 7.45
N THR A 69 5.45 -3.06 6.61
CA THR A 69 6.47 -3.07 5.53
C THR A 69 6.22 -2.02 4.44
N LEU A 70 4.98 -1.55 4.26
CA LEU A 70 4.65 -0.47 3.33
C LEU A 70 4.95 0.93 3.92
N VAL A 71 4.62 1.12 5.21
CA VAL A 71 4.58 2.45 5.87
C VAL A 71 5.83 2.80 6.67
N ALA A 72 6.53 1.82 7.26
CA ALA A 72 7.44 2.07 8.39
C ALA A 72 8.47 3.19 8.13
N SER A 73 8.43 4.18 9.04
CA SER A 73 9.37 5.29 9.18
C SER A 73 9.97 5.33 10.60
N GLU A 74 11.29 5.42 10.63
CA GLU A 74 12.18 5.99 11.66
C GLU A 74 12.32 5.39 13.08
N GLU A 75 11.38 4.66 13.68
CA GLU A 75 11.54 4.26 15.10
C GLU A 75 12.27 2.92 15.37
N GLU A 76 12.67 2.13 14.36
CA GLU A 76 13.48 0.92 14.56
C GLU A 76 14.71 0.90 13.65
N GLU A 77 15.91 0.84 14.24
CA GLU A 77 17.25 0.88 13.60
C GLU A 77 17.58 -0.36 12.73
N SER A 78 16.65 -0.85 11.89
CA SER A 78 16.88 -1.98 10.99
C SER A 78 16.26 -1.78 9.60
N VAL A 79 17.16 -1.55 8.63
CA VAL A 79 17.04 -1.72 7.16
C VAL A 79 16.13 -0.73 6.39
N GLU A 80 16.65 0.48 6.18
CA GLU A 80 16.64 1.20 4.90
C GLU A 80 15.27 1.48 4.21
N LYS A 81 14.51 2.46 4.73
CA LYS A 81 13.38 3.23 4.10
C LYS A 81 12.41 2.41 3.23
N GLN A 82 11.27 1.95 3.73
CA GLN A 82 10.73 0.70 3.16
C GLN A 82 10.01 0.78 1.80
N LEU A 83 9.20 1.79 1.46
CA LEU A 83 8.79 2.03 0.05
C LEU A 83 8.26 3.44 -0.16
N ARG A 84 7.33 3.89 0.71
CA ARG A 84 6.74 5.24 0.65
C ARG A 84 7.78 6.35 0.74
N GLY A 85 8.71 6.22 1.69
CA GLY A 85 9.80 7.18 1.86
C GLY A 85 10.73 7.24 0.65
N LYS A 86 11.13 6.10 0.08
CA LYS A 86 12.01 6.06 -1.09
C LYS A 86 11.36 6.68 -2.34
N ILE A 87 10.07 6.40 -2.56
CA ILE A 87 9.33 7.02 -3.67
C ILE A 87 9.14 8.51 -3.42
N GLY A 88 8.81 8.91 -2.18
CA GLY A 88 8.64 10.31 -1.76
C GLY A 88 9.92 11.14 -1.91
N ASP A 89 11.08 10.58 -1.58
CA ASP A 89 12.39 11.23 -1.76
C ASP A 89 12.67 11.52 -3.25
N ILE A 90 12.39 10.56 -4.13
CA ILE A 90 12.54 10.75 -5.59
C ILE A 90 11.53 11.78 -6.10
N TYR A 91 10.27 11.68 -5.67
CA TYR A 91 9.21 12.64 -6.02
C TYR A 91 9.63 14.06 -5.66
N LEU A 92 10.08 14.28 -4.42
CA LEU A 92 10.50 15.60 -3.94
C LEU A 92 11.72 16.10 -4.72
N THR A 93 12.74 15.26 -4.89
CA THR A 93 13.99 15.67 -5.54
C THR A 93 13.77 16.01 -7.02
N VAL A 94 12.96 15.21 -7.74
CA VAL A 94 12.62 15.46 -9.14
C VAL A 94 11.68 16.68 -9.27
N ASN A 95 10.74 16.87 -8.35
CA ASN A 95 9.87 18.05 -8.35
C ASN A 95 10.65 19.36 -8.09
N CYS A 96 11.64 19.33 -7.18
CA CYS A 96 12.43 20.51 -6.83
C CYS A 96 13.49 20.88 -7.88
N TYR A 97 13.81 19.99 -8.82
CA TYR A 97 14.79 20.23 -9.87
C TYR A 97 14.16 20.16 -11.27
N MET A 98 14.06 21.30 -11.95
CA MET A 98 13.41 21.46 -13.26
C MET A 98 14.24 20.93 -14.45
N GLY A 99 15.39 20.32 -14.17
CA GLY A 99 16.31 19.76 -15.17
C GLY A 99 16.20 18.25 -15.29
N ARG A 100 17.15 17.66 -16.04
CA ARG A 100 17.17 16.22 -16.31
C ARG A 100 17.33 15.44 -15.00
N PRO A 101 16.43 14.48 -14.68
CA PRO A 101 16.66 13.53 -13.60
C PRO A 101 17.92 12.72 -13.87
N THR A 102 18.61 12.31 -12.81
CA THR A 102 19.77 11.43 -12.95
C THR A 102 19.32 10.02 -13.34
N ASP A 103 20.16 9.30 -14.10
CA ASP A 103 19.88 7.91 -14.48
C ASP A 103 19.71 7.00 -13.24
N SER A 104 20.41 7.34 -12.15
CA SER A 104 20.27 6.65 -10.86
C SER A 104 18.87 6.81 -10.28
N GLN A 105 18.29 8.02 -10.29
CA GLN A 105 16.92 8.26 -9.83
C GLN A 105 15.89 7.50 -10.67
N ILE A 106 16.05 7.49 -11.99
CA ILE A 106 15.14 6.78 -12.90
C ILE A 106 15.20 5.27 -12.62
N LYS A 107 16.41 4.71 -12.59
CA LYS A 107 16.60 3.28 -12.31
C LYS A 107 16.06 2.90 -10.93
N LYS A 108 16.29 3.73 -9.91
CA LYS A 108 15.78 3.46 -8.56
C LYS A 108 14.26 3.48 -8.54
N LEU A 109 13.62 4.39 -9.27
CA LEU A 109 12.17 4.44 -9.39
C LEU A 109 11.60 3.19 -10.09
N ASP A 110 12.32 2.65 -11.09
CA ASP A 110 11.94 1.39 -11.74
C ASP A 110 12.05 0.18 -10.80
N GLU A 111 13.06 0.14 -9.93
CA GLU A 111 13.21 -0.89 -8.89
C GLU A 111 12.07 -0.81 -7.87
N LEU A 112 11.75 0.40 -7.39
CA LEU A 112 10.66 0.64 -6.45
C LEU A 112 9.29 0.28 -7.03
N GLU A 113 9.07 0.52 -8.32
CA GLU A 113 7.86 0.06 -9.00
C GLU A 113 7.73 -1.48 -8.95
N LYS A 114 8.82 -2.22 -9.13
CA LYS A 114 8.79 -3.69 -9.06
C LYS A 114 8.48 -4.17 -7.65
N GLU A 115 9.16 -3.63 -6.64
CA GLU A 115 8.92 -3.94 -5.23
C GLU A 115 7.45 -3.69 -4.86
N MET A 116 6.89 -2.55 -5.29
CA MET A 116 5.49 -2.20 -5.09
C MET A 116 4.53 -3.21 -5.75
N ARG A 117 4.80 -3.62 -7.01
CA ARG A 117 3.99 -4.61 -7.73
C ARG A 117 4.03 -5.98 -7.06
N GLU A 118 5.17 -6.37 -6.50
CA GLU A 118 5.31 -7.60 -5.74
C GLU A 118 4.49 -7.57 -4.45
N ALA A 119 4.53 -6.46 -3.71
CA ALA A 119 3.70 -6.25 -2.52
C ALA A 119 2.21 -6.29 -2.85
N GLU A 120 1.78 -5.58 -3.91
CA GLU A 120 0.40 -5.62 -4.39
C GLU A 120 -0.05 -7.03 -4.77
N LYS A 121 0.81 -7.78 -5.49
CA LYS A 121 0.54 -9.17 -5.88
C LYS A 121 0.40 -10.07 -4.66
N SER A 122 1.25 -9.90 -3.64
CA SER A 122 1.18 -10.65 -2.38
C SER A 122 -0.16 -10.43 -1.67
N VAL A 123 -0.55 -9.16 -1.50
CA VAL A 123 -1.84 -8.77 -0.89
C VAL A 123 -3.02 -9.35 -1.67
N ASN A 124 -3.03 -9.17 -2.99
CA ASN A 124 -4.10 -9.70 -3.84
C ASN A 124 -4.19 -11.23 -3.78
N ASN A 125 -3.06 -11.93 -3.62
CA ASN A 125 -3.04 -13.38 -3.48
C ASN A 125 -3.65 -13.84 -2.15
N ILE A 126 -3.37 -13.14 -1.05
CA ILE A 126 -3.99 -13.42 0.27
C ILE A 126 -5.49 -13.16 0.19
N ILE A 127 -5.90 -12.02 -0.36
CA ILE A 127 -7.33 -11.68 -0.55
C ILE A 127 -8.04 -12.74 -1.40
N LYS A 128 -7.42 -13.21 -2.48
CA LYS A 128 -8.06 -14.19 -3.37
C LYS A 128 -8.18 -15.57 -2.74
N ASN A 129 -7.18 -16.03 -1.99
CA ASN A 129 -7.08 -17.43 -1.57
C ASN A 129 -7.49 -17.69 -0.12
N GLU A 130 -7.34 -16.69 0.76
CA GLU A 130 -7.54 -16.83 2.20
C GLU A 130 -8.82 -16.13 2.67
N LEU A 131 -9.09 -14.90 2.20
CA LEU A 131 -10.28 -14.14 2.60
C LEU A 131 -11.60 -14.90 2.39
N PRO A 132 -11.83 -15.65 1.28
CA PRO A 132 -13.07 -16.41 1.12
C PRO A 132 -13.25 -17.50 2.20
N LYS A 133 -12.14 -18.10 2.65
CA LYS A 133 -12.16 -19.11 3.73
C LYS A 133 -12.42 -18.46 5.08
N ILE A 134 -11.90 -17.26 5.30
CA ILE A 134 -12.17 -16.43 6.47
C ILE A 134 -13.65 -16.03 6.49
N ASN A 135 -14.17 -15.43 5.41
CA ASN A 135 -15.58 -15.05 5.29
C ASN A 135 -16.52 -16.25 5.46
N SER A 136 -16.19 -17.41 4.90
CA SER A 136 -16.97 -18.63 5.13
C SER A 136 -17.04 -19.05 6.60
N SER A 137 -15.98 -18.77 7.38
CA SER A 137 -15.96 -19.06 8.82
C SER A 137 -16.78 -18.04 9.61
N ILE A 138 -16.73 -16.76 9.20
CA ILE A 138 -17.47 -15.64 9.80
C ILE A 138 -18.97 -15.80 9.58
N ILE A 139 -19.40 -16.11 8.35
CA ILE A 139 -20.81 -16.33 7.99
C ILE A 139 -21.38 -17.52 8.77
N LYS A 140 -20.62 -18.61 8.92
CA LYS A 140 -21.04 -19.77 9.74
C LYS A 140 -21.23 -19.43 11.22
N ALA A 141 -20.55 -18.38 11.70
CA ALA A 141 -20.74 -17.85 13.05
C ALA A 141 -21.88 -16.82 13.15
N GLY A 142 -22.62 -16.57 12.06
CA GLY A 142 -23.76 -15.65 12.03
C GLY A 142 -23.38 -14.17 11.89
N LEU A 143 -22.13 -13.87 11.51
CA LEU A 143 -21.62 -12.51 11.35
C LEU A 143 -21.54 -12.12 9.87
N GLU A 144 -21.52 -10.80 9.61
CA GLU A 144 -21.34 -10.25 8.27
C GLU A 144 -19.92 -10.45 7.75
N GLU A 145 -19.79 -10.74 6.46
CA GLU A 145 -18.51 -10.97 5.81
C GLU A 145 -17.65 -9.70 5.68
N ILE A 146 -16.34 -9.89 5.57
CA ILE A 146 -15.41 -8.79 5.28
C ILE A 146 -15.46 -8.49 3.78
N LYS A 147 -15.91 -7.29 3.43
CA LYS A 147 -15.87 -6.75 2.06
C LYS A 147 -14.66 -5.86 1.86
N VAL A 148 -13.90 -6.13 0.80
CA VAL A 148 -12.79 -5.28 0.34
C VAL A 148 -13.39 -4.13 -0.48
N LYS A 149 -13.11 -2.89 -0.07
CA LYS A 149 -13.58 -1.70 -0.78
C LYS A 149 -12.73 -1.44 -2.02
N THR A 150 -13.36 -0.86 -3.03
CA THR A 150 -12.73 -0.27 -4.22
C THR A 150 -12.16 1.12 -3.90
N LEU A 151 -11.27 1.64 -4.75
CA LEU A 151 -10.72 2.99 -4.58
C LEU A 151 -11.83 4.05 -4.54
N GLU A 152 -12.84 3.95 -5.42
CA GLU A 152 -13.97 4.88 -5.44
C GLU A 152 -14.76 4.89 -4.14
N GLU A 153 -14.92 3.72 -3.50
CA GLU A 153 -15.62 3.61 -2.22
C GLU A 153 -14.83 4.26 -1.08
N TYR A 154 -13.49 4.13 -1.08
CA TYR A 154 -12.66 4.82 -0.09
C TYR A 154 -12.70 6.34 -0.26
N LEU A 155 -12.61 6.83 -1.51
CA LEU A 155 -12.63 8.28 -1.78
C LEU A 155 -13.94 8.92 -1.32
N LYS A 156 -15.08 8.28 -1.61
CA LYS A 156 -16.41 8.73 -1.15
C LYS A 156 -16.56 8.77 0.38
N GLU A 157 -15.82 7.93 1.09
CA GLU A 157 -15.85 7.89 2.57
C GLU A 157 -14.96 8.97 3.19
N SER A 158 -13.83 9.31 2.55
CA SER A 158 -12.94 10.39 3.00
C SER A 158 -13.45 11.81 2.75
N GLU A 159 -14.46 11.97 1.87
CA GLU A 159 -15.10 13.25 1.56
C GLU A 159 -16.25 13.63 2.52
N LYS A 160 -16.55 12.77 3.51
CA LYS A 160 -17.59 12.98 4.53
C LYS A 160 -17.00 13.39 5.87
#